data_AF-A0A8W8NII8-F1
#
_entry.id   AF-A0A8W8NII8-F1
#
_cell.length_a   1.000
_cell.length_b   1.000
_cell.length_c   1.000
_cell.angle_alpha   90.00
_cell.angle_beta   90.00
_cell.angle_gamma   90.00
#
_symmetry.space_group_name_H-M   'P 1'
#
loop_
_entity.id
_entity.type
_entity.pdbx_description
1 polymer ?
#
loop_
_entity_poly.entity_id
_entity_poly.type
_entity_poly.pdbx_seq_one_letter_code
_entity_poly.pdbx_strand_id
1 'polypeptide(L)'
;MNSLPRWAALHPSNWTSVELTRWLEYVAEEYKMDSEATHNMVESFQDLDGRRLLQMTLEDFREISEQHGEFLFEIFKKMCTVDKQMAGLAMVHMLPPISEGSRSATPSPPGSKGNNRNGEGNGLQKESK
;
A
#
# COMPACT_ATOMS: atom_id res chain seq x y z
N MET A 1 4.48 27.16 4.38
CA MET A 1 3.07 26.87 4.06
C MET A 1 3.10 25.71 3.08
N ASN A 2 2.77 24.49 3.52
CA ASN A 2 2.75 23.34 2.64
C ASN A 2 1.35 23.28 2.01
N SER A 3 1.17 24.03 0.92
CA SER A 3 -0.05 23.91 0.12
C SER A 3 -0.09 22.52 -0.50
N LEU A 4 -1.23 21.83 -0.36
CA LEU A 4 -1.46 20.56 -1.06
C LEU A 4 -1.27 20.74 -2.57
N PRO A 5 -0.67 19.76 -3.27
CA PRO A 5 -0.61 19.74 -4.71
C PRO A 5 -2.03 19.89 -5.30
N ARG A 6 -2.14 20.57 -6.44
CA ARG A 6 -3.44 20.85 -7.07
C ARG A 6 -4.22 19.57 -7.39
N TRP A 7 -3.54 18.50 -7.83
CA TRP A 7 -4.15 17.20 -8.08
C TRP A 7 -4.78 16.60 -6.81
N ALA A 8 -4.19 16.84 -5.63
CA ALA A 8 -4.67 16.32 -4.35
C ALA A 8 -5.85 17.12 -3.78
N ALA A 9 -6.11 18.32 -4.31
CA ALA A 9 -7.24 19.17 -3.93
C ALA A 9 -8.45 19.02 -4.86
N LEU A 10 -8.32 18.24 -5.95
CA LEU A 10 -9.34 18.07 -6.99
C LEU A 10 -9.75 16.61 -7.09
N HIS A 11 -11.06 16.37 -7.24
CA HIS A 11 -11.54 15.05 -7.63
C HIS A 11 -10.96 14.65 -9.01
N PRO A 12 -10.59 13.37 -9.24
CA PRO A 12 -9.95 12.93 -10.49
C PRO A 12 -10.72 13.27 -11.77
N SER A 13 -12.05 13.42 -11.70
CA SER A 13 -12.86 13.87 -12.85
C SER A 13 -12.53 15.28 -13.34
N ASN A 14 -11.78 16.06 -12.54
CA ASN A 14 -11.39 17.43 -12.82
C ASN A 14 -9.89 17.55 -13.12
N TRP A 15 -9.14 16.44 -13.15
CA TRP A 15 -7.73 16.47 -13.50
C TRP A 15 -7.56 16.67 -15.00
N THR A 16 -6.68 17.59 -15.37
CA THR A 16 -6.11 17.64 -16.72
C THR A 16 -4.95 16.66 -16.82
N SER A 17 -4.35 16.54 -18.01
CA SER A 17 -3.11 15.79 -18.19
C SER A 17 -2.00 16.30 -17.26
N VAL A 18 -1.95 17.60 -16.95
CA VAL A 18 -0.96 18.17 -16.03
C VAL A 18 -1.14 17.62 -14.61
N GLU A 19 -2.37 17.63 -14.08
CA GLU A 19 -2.62 17.06 -12.75
C GLU A 19 -2.34 15.56 -12.71
N LEU A 20 -2.68 14.83 -13.78
CA LEU A 20 -2.38 13.41 -13.90
C LEU A 20 -0.86 13.15 -13.87
N THR A 21 -0.08 13.87 -14.67
CA THR A 21 1.39 13.76 -14.67
C THR A 21 1.96 14.06 -13.30
N ARG A 22 1.49 15.12 -12.62
CA ARG A 22 1.96 15.45 -11.26
C ARG A 22 1.63 14.37 -10.23
N TRP A 23 0.50 13.69 -10.39
CA TRP A 23 0.16 12.54 -9.55
C TRP A 23 1.07 11.35 -9.82
N LEU A 24 1.38 11.04 -11.09
CA LEU A 24 2.32 9.98 -11.46
C LEU A 24 3.74 10.24 -10.92
N GLU A 25 4.22 11.48 -11.04
CA GLU A 25 5.51 11.92 -10.46
C GLU A 25 5.51 11.73 -8.92
N TYR A 26 4.43 12.10 -8.25
CA TYR A 26 4.28 11.88 -6.81
C TYR A 26 4.31 10.38 -6.45
N VAL A 27 3.59 9.54 -7.18
CA VAL A 27 3.61 8.08 -6.95
C VAL A 27 5.03 7.52 -7.14
N ALA A 28 5.75 7.95 -8.17
CA ALA A 28 7.14 7.55 -8.37
C ALA A 28 8.05 7.96 -7.20
N GLU A 29 7.91 9.18 -6.69
CA GLU A 29 8.67 9.68 -5.55
C GLU A 29 8.35 8.88 -4.27
N GLU A 30 7.07 8.68 -3.96
CA GLU A 30 6.63 7.99 -2.73
C GLU A 30 7.10 6.53 -2.69
N TYR A 31 7.13 5.87 -3.85
CA TYR A 31 7.57 4.47 -3.97
C TYR A 31 9.04 4.33 -4.36
N LYS A 32 9.78 5.45 -4.40
CA LYS A 32 11.22 5.50 -4.71
C LYS A 32 11.58 4.80 -6.02
N MET A 33 10.77 5.01 -7.06
CA MET A 33 11.07 4.56 -8.41
C MET A 33 12.31 5.30 -8.94
N ASP A 34 13.13 4.62 -9.74
CA ASP A 34 14.25 5.26 -10.41
C ASP A 34 13.77 6.19 -11.55
N SER A 35 14.67 7.05 -12.03
CA SER A 35 14.34 8.05 -13.04
C SER A 35 13.88 7.45 -14.36
N GLU A 36 14.39 6.28 -14.75
CA GLU A 36 14.03 5.62 -16.02
C GLU A 36 12.62 5.01 -15.91
N ALA A 37 12.34 4.27 -14.85
CA ALA A 37 11.02 3.75 -14.56
C ALA A 37 9.97 4.86 -14.44
N THR A 38 10.33 5.97 -13.78
CA THR A 38 9.46 7.15 -13.66
C THR A 38 9.15 7.77 -15.03
N HIS A 39 10.17 7.96 -15.86
CA HIS A 39 9.99 8.53 -17.20
C HIS A 39 9.09 7.64 -18.07
N ASN A 40 9.38 6.33 -18.12
CA ASN A 40 8.59 5.37 -18.90
C ASN A 40 7.12 5.31 -18.43
N MET A 41 6.91 5.36 -17.11
CA MET A 41 5.58 5.41 -16.53
C MET A 41 4.82 6.69 -16.91
N VAL A 42 5.43 7.87 -16.79
CA VAL A 42 4.76 9.13 -17.15
C VAL A 42 4.45 9.19 -18.65
N GLU A 43 5.40 8.78 -19.50
CA GLU A 43 5.24 8.76 -20.95
C GLU A 43 4.10 7.84 -21.38
N SER A 44 3.96 6.66 -20.77
CA SER A 44 2.90 5.70 -21.10
C SER A 44 1.49 6.26 -20.87
N PHE A 45 1.32 7.18 -19.91
CA PHE A 45 0.02 7.74 -19.53
C PHE A 45 -0.16 9.21 -19.96
N GLN A 46 0.74 9.77 -20.77
CA GLN A 46 0.80 11.22 -21.06
C GLN A 46 -0.43 11.78 -21.80
N ASP A 47 -1.11 10.94 -22.60
CA ASP A 47 -2.25 11.35 -23.43
C ASP A 47 -3.60 11.23 -22.70
N LEU A 48 -3.57 10.96 -21.39
CA LEU A 48 -4.76 10.77 -20.58
C LEU A 48 -5.09 12.00 -19.73
N ASP A 49 -6.36 12.10 -19.37
CA ASP A 49 -6.86 12.98 -18.31
C ASP A 49 -7.49 12.14 -17.19
N GLY A 50 -7.81 12.76 -16.06
CA GLY A 50 -8.35 11.99 -14.94
C GLY A 50 -9.76 11.44 -15.19
N ARG A 51 -10.54 12.01 -16.14
CA ARG A 51 -11.83 11.43 -16.54
C ARG A 51 -11.65 10.12 -17.28
N ARG A 52 -10.69 10.09 -18.21
CA ARG A 52 -10.36 8.89 -18.95
C ARG A 52 -9.82 7.83 -18.01
N LEU A 53 -8.92 8.21 -17.10
CA LEU A 53 -8.35 7.32 -16.11
C LEU A 53 -9.41 6.74 -15.14
N LEU A 54 -10.43 7.52 -14.77
CA LEU A 54 -11.55 7.06 -13.94
C LEU A 54 -12.36 5.94 -14.60
N GLN A 55 -12.55 6.02 -15.91
CA GLN A 55 -13.36 5.07 -16.70
C GLN A 55 -12.62 3.78 -17.02
N MET A 56 -11.29 3.77 -16.89
CA MET A 56 -10.46 2.61 -17.19
C MET A 56 -10.61 1.50 -16.13
N THR A 57 -10.57 0.28 -16.66
CA THR A 57 -10.50 -0.99 -15.95
C THR A 57 -9.06 -1.35 -15.62
N LEU A 58 -8.85 -2.39 -14.81
CA LEU A 58 -7.50 -2.90 -14.54
C LEU A 58 -6.79 -3.37 -15.82
N GLU A 59 -7.55 -3.96 -16.75
CA GLU A 59 -7.01 -4.44 -18.03
C GLU A 59 -6.50 -3.27 -18.86
N ASP A 60 -7.27 -2.18 -18.97
CA ASP A 60 -6.84 -0.98 -19.70
C ASP A 60 -5.52 -0.41 -19.14
N PHE A 61 -5.33 -0.42 -17.82
CA PHE A 61 -4.08 0.05 -17.21
C PHE A 61 -2.90 -0.87 -17.55
N ARG A 62 -3.10 -2.19 -17.52
CA ARG A 62 -2.09 -3.19 -17.89
C ARG A 62 -1.74 -3.13 -19.38
N GLU A 63 -2.70 -2.81 -20.24
CA GLU A 63 -2.46 -2.61 -21.67
C GLU A 63 -1.59 -1.39 -21.96
N ILE A 64 -1.74 -0.30 -21.18
CA ILE A 64 -0.89 0.88 -21.29
C ILE A 64 0.52 0.60 -20.76
N SER A 65 0.62 -0.04 -19.60
CA SER A 65 1.90 -0.40 -19.01
C SER A 65 1.79 -1.74 -18.31
N GLU A 66 2.42 -2.76 -18.89
CA GLU A 66 2.47 -4.09 -18.28
C GLU A 66 3.19 -4.05 -16.92
N GLN A 67 4.22 -3.20 -16.81
CA GLN A 67 5.07 -3.12 -15.62
C GLN A 67 4.41 -2.36 -14.46
N HIS A 68 3.67 -1.30 -14.76
CA HIS A 68 3.17 -0.37 -13.73
C HIS A 68 1.64 -0.25 -13.68
N GLY A 69 0.93 -0.78 -14.67
CA GLY A 69 -0.52 -0.60 -14.82
C GLY A 69 -1.32 -1.10 -13.63
N GLU A 70 -1.06 -2.34 -13.19
CA GLU A 70 -1.76 -2.92 -12.03
C GLU A 70 -1.50 -2.12 -10.75
N PHE A 71 -0.22 -1.82 -10.49
CA PHE A 71 0.21 -1.04 -9.35
C PHE A 71 -0.46 0.36 -9.31
N LEU A 72 -0.46 1.06 -10.44
CA LEU A 72 -1.11 2.37 -10.58
C LEU A 72 -2.62 2.28 -10.40
N PHE A 73 -3.27 1.25 -10.94
CA PHE A 73 -4.70 1.04 -10.80
C PHE A 73 -5.08 0.88 -9.32
N GLU A 74 -4.36 0.06 -8.57
CA GLU A 74 -4.63 -0.17 -7.15
C GLU A 74 -4.51 1.13 -6.33
N ILE A 75 -3.43 1.90 -6.53
CA ILE A 75 -3.23 3.18 -5.84
C ILE A 75 -4.34 4.15 -6.21
N PHE A 76 -4.66 4.26 -7.50
CA PHE A 76 -5.66 5.19 -8.01
C PHE A 76 -7.05 4.86 -7.46
N LYS A 77 -7.47 3.60 -7.48
CA LYS A 77 -8.78 3.20 -6.94
C LYS A 77 -8.85 3.34 -5.42
N LYS A 78 -7.75 3.08 -4.71
CA LYS A 78 -7.68 3.33 -3.27
C LYS A 78 -7.88 4.81 -2.95
N MET A 79 -7.21 5.71 -3.67
CA MET A 79 -7.38 7.16 -3.55
C MET A 79 -8.83 7.58 -3.84
N CYS A 80 -9.41 7.11 -4.95
CA CYS A 80 -10.81 7.41 -5.30
C CYS A 80 -11.83 6.89 -4.27
N THR A 81 -11.50 5.84 -3.54
CA THR A 81 -12.38 5.26 -2.51
C THR A 81 -12.29 6.02 -1.19
N VAL A 82 -11.10 6.55 -0.86
CA VAL A 82 -10.89 7.40 0.32
C VAL A 82 -11.62 8.74 0.17
N ASP A 83 -11.73 9.27 -1.05
CA ASP A 83 -12.53 10.47 -1.38
C ASP A 83 -14.01 10.35 -0.95
N LYS A 84 -14.60 9.14 -0.96
CA LYS A 84 -15.98 8.93 -0.48
C LYS A 84 -16.14 9.09 1.04
N GLN A 85 -15.06 8.98 1.81
CA GLN A 85 -15.10 9.11 3.28
C GLN A 85 -14.37 10.36 3.80
N MET A 86 -13.66 11.10 2.95
CA MET A 86 -12.87 12.27 3.32
C MET A 86 -13.06 13.47 2.38
N ALA A 87 -14.28 14.00 2.31
CA ALA A 87 -14.48 15.40 1.90
C ALA A 87 -13.92 16.42 2.93
N GLY A 88 -13.10 15.98 3.89
CA GLY A 88 -12.40 16.83 4.83
C GLY A 88 -11.31 16.06 5.57
N LEU A 89 -10.06 16.50 5.38
CA LEU A 89 -8.87 16.22 6.21
C LEU A 89 -8.18 14.85 6.07
N ALA A 90 -6.97 14.89 5.51
CA ALA A 90 -5.80 14.06 5.85
C ALA A 90 -5.43 12.86 4.95
N MET A 91 -4.77 13.18 3.83
CA MET A 91 -3.74 12.32 3.21
C MET A 91 -2.49 12.23 4.12
N VAL A 92 -2.59 11.60 5.29
CA VAL A 92 -1.43 11.38 6.20
C VAL A 92 -1.34 9.94 6.74
N HIS A 93 -2.24 9.02 6.38
CA HIS A 93 -2.27 7.71 7.04
C HIS A 93 -2.41 6.51 6.10
N MET A 94 -1.56 6.43 5.07
CA MET A 94 -1.39 5.23 4.25
C MET A 94 0.03 4.65 4.30
N LEU A 95 0.68 4.73 5.46
CA LEU A 95 1.84 3.87 5.77
C LEU A 95 1.32 2.49 6.19
N PRO A 96 1.91 1.38 5.69
CA PRO A 96 1.64 0.06 6.25
C PRO A 96 2.05 0.04 7.74
N PRO A 97 1.37 -0.74 8.60
CA PRO A 97 1.85 -0.94 9.95
C PRO A 97 3.25 -1.56 9.86
N ILE A 98 4.25 -0.87 10.42
CA ILE A 98 5.52 -1.51 10.76
C ILE A 98 5.20 -2.72 11.62
N SER A 99 5.37 -3.92 11.05
CA SER A 99 5.44 -5.16 11.81
C SER A 99 6.53 -4.99 12.85
N GLU A 100 6.14 -4.69 14.09
CA GLU A 100 7.02 -4.59 15.24
C GLU A 100 7.43 -6.01 15.66
N GLY A 101 8.19 -6.67 14.79
CA GLY A 101 8.91 -7.88 15.06
C GLY A 101 10.32 -7.53 15.49
N SER A 102 10.67 -7.89 16.72
CA SER A 102 12.03 -7.94 17.29
C SER A 102 12.50 -6.68 18.05
N ARG A 103 12.09 -6.59 19.32
CA ARG A 103 12.98 -6.05 20.36
C ARG A 103 13.40 -7.20 21.28
N SER A 104 14.68 -7.52 21.14
CA SER A 104 15.40 -8.57 21.85
C SER A 104 15.63 -8.20 23.32
N ALA A 105 15.51 -9.23 24.17
CA ALA A 105 16.18 -9.48 25.44
C ALA A 105 16.32 -8.35 26.48
N THR A 106 15.58 -8.49 27.58
CA THR A 106 16.02 -8.05 28.92
C THR A 106 16.02 -9.25 29.87
N PRO A 107 17.08 -9.48 30.67
CA PRO A 107 17.23 -10.66 31.53
C PRO A 107 16.39 -10.59 32.82
N SER A 108 15.97 -11.77 33.30
CA SER A 108 15.15 -12.08 34.49
C SER A 108 15.70 -11.53 35.82
N PRO A 109 14.94 -11.55 36.95
CA PRO A 109 14.85 -12.78 37.80
C PRO A 109 13.52 -12.88 38.62
N PRO A 110 13.40 -13.73 39.68
CA PRO A 110 12.75 -15.04 39.63
C PRO A 110 11.47 -15.13 40.48
N GLY A 111 10.54 -16.01 40.09
CA GLY A 111 9.30 -16.26 40.84
C GLY A 111 8.80 -17.69 40.68
N SER A 112 9.61 -18.67 41.07
CA SER A 112 9.24 -20.09 41.04
C SER A 112 8.33 -20.46 42.21
N LYS A 113 7.06 -20.75 41.92
CA LYS A 113 6.17 -21.69 42.65
C LYS A 113 4.91 -21.80 41.79
N GLY A 114 4.77 -22.80 40.94
CA GLY A 114 4.66 -24.21 41.30
C GLY A 114 3.27 -24.65 40.83
N ASN A 115 3.16 -24.97 39.54
CA ASN A 115 1.89 -25.36 38.95
C ASN A 115 1.70 -26.87 39.07
N ASN A 116 0.54 -27.26 39.58
CA ASN A 116 0.11 -28.63 39.76
C ASN A 116 -0.01 -29.35 38.40
N ARG A 117 0.61 -30.54 38.37
CA ARG A 117 0.29 -31.72 37.54
C ARG A 117 -1.23 -31.92 37.40
N ASN A 118 -1.80 -32.62 36.43
CA ASN A 118 -1.36 -33.41 35.27
C ASN A 118 -2.67 -33.71 34.53
N GLY A 119 -2.64 -33.85 33.21
CA GLY A 119 -3.83 -34.28 32.48
C GLY A 119 -3.55 -34.66 31.05
N GLU A 120 -2.62 -35.59 30.80
CA GLU A 120 -2.56 -36.29 29.52
C GLU A 120 -2.33 -37.78 29.77
N GLY A 121 -3.27 -38.57 29.26
CA GLY A 121 -3.31 -40.00 29.38
C GLY A 121 -2.80 -40.68 28.11
N ASN A 122 -2.42 -41.94 28.34
CA ASN A 122 -2.52 -43.08 27.43
C ASN A 122 -1.57 -43.15 26.24
N GLY A 123 -0.76 -44.22 26.26
CA GLY A 123 -0.03 -44.67 25.08
C GLY A 123 0.93 -45.82 25.34
N LEU A 124 0.40 -46.94 25.83
CA LEU A 124 0.96 -48.31 25.85
C LEU A 124 2.29 -48.53 25.09
N GLN A 125 3.35 -48.91 25.83
CA GLN A 125 4.47 -49.68 25.31
C GLN A 125 4.10 -51.16 25.24
N LYS A 126 4.34 -51.79 24.07
CA LYS A 126 4.62 -53.22 23.97
C LYS A 126 5.97 -53.41 23.27
N GLU A 127 6.88 -53.92 24.08
CA GLU A 127 7.99 -54.85 23.84
C GLU A 127 8.13 -55.47 22.44
N SER A 128 9.38 -55.54 21.96
CA SER A 128 10.12 -56.78 21.70
C SER A 128 11.14 -56.58 20.57
N LYS A 129 12.43 -56.63 20.91
CA LYS A 129 13.38 -57.60 20.34
C LYS A 129 14.67 -57.65 21.15
#